data_AF-A0A2V9WWU3-F1
#
_entry.id   AF-A0A2V9WWU3-F1
#
_cell.length_a   1.000
_cell.length_b   1.000
_cell.length_c   1.000
_cell.angle_alpha   90.00
_cell.angle_beta   90.00
_cell.angle_gamma   90.00
#
_symmetry.space_group_name_H-M   'P 1'
#
loop_
_entity.id
_entity.type
_entity.pdbx_description
1 polymer ?
#
loop_
_entity_poly.entity_id
_entity_poly.type
_entity_poly.pdbx_seq_one_letter_code
_entity_poly.pdbx_strand_id
1 'polypeptide(L)'
;MAYREIFWMACDSTEQLRAEYGPFLTRGEAEAEARKLGFGYLLRYEHLLGEDEEIQEVRCIFIELPETVPPAELFSFTLHTRCATCGESAAHNKNWQAEVWADIHEFEHARHRVRLFERARGQGLKEIGGWRS
;
A
#
# COMPACT_ATOMS: atom_id res chain seq x y z
N MET A 1 21.96 35.87 1.24
CA MET A 1 21.19 35.28 0.12
C MET A 1 20.71 33.90 0.57
N ALA A 2 19.41 33.60 0.56
CA ALA A 2 18.93 32.29 1.02
C ALA A 2 19.16 31.24 -0.07
N TYR A 3 20.05 30.30 0.17
CA TYR A 3 20.28 29.17 -0.74
C TYR A 3 19.22 28.11 -0.48
N ARG A 4 18.69 27.49 -1.55
CA ARG A 4 17.69 26.43 -1.42
C ARG A 4 18.20 25.15 -2.07
N GLU A 5 18.40 24.13 -1.26
CA GLU A 5 18.68 22.78 -1.74
C GLU A 5 17.39 21.98 -1.86
N ILE A 6 17.29 21.17 -2.91
CA ILE A 6 16.10 20.36 -3.19
C ILE A 6 16.51 18.91 -3.34
N PHE A 7 15.87 18.03 -2.57
CA PHE A 7 16.04 16.58 -2.66
C PHE A 7 14.71 15.94 -3.03
N TRP A 8 14.75 15.01 -3.98
CA TRP A 8 13.59 14.25 -4.42
C TRP A 8 13.65 12.84 -3.87
N MET A 9 12.54 12.38 -3.30
CA MET A 9 12.35 11.02 -2.81
C MET A 9 11.09 10.44 -3.44
N ALA A 10 11.07 9.13 -3.64
CA ALA A 10 9.86 8.37 -3.91
C ALA A 10 9.24 7.93 -2.57
N CYS A 11 7.91 7.99 -2.45
CA CYS A 11 7.23 7.67 -1.20
C CYS A 11 5.86 6.98 -1.38
N ASP A 12 5.56 6.02 -0.52
CA ASP A 12 4.31 5.24 -0.56
C ASP A 12 3.11 5.97 0.05
N SER A 13 3.30 6.85 1.04
CA SER A 13 2.23 7.52 1.79
C SER A 13 2.65 8.89 2.36
N THR A 14 1.68 9.67 2.84
CA THR A 14 1.95 10.95 3.55
C THR A 14 2.06 10.77 5.07
N GLU A 15 2.12 9.53 5.57
CA GLU A 15 2.14 9.23 7.00
C GLU A 15 3.55 9.37 7.62
N GLN A 16 3.63 9.35 8.95
CA GLN A 16 4.91 9.47 9.65
C GLN A 16 5.79 8.22 9.49
N LEU A 17 5.18 7.03 9.37
CA LEU A 17 5.87 5.74 9.18
C LEU A 17 5.84 5.31 7.71
N ARG A 18 6.25 6.20 6.82
CA ARG A 18 6.26 5.97 5.37
C ARG A 18 7.56 5.31 4.90
N ALA A 19 7.48 4.58 3.80
CA ALA A 19 8.66 4.12 3.08
C ALA A 19 9.18 5.25 2.18
N GLU A 20 10.47 5.55 2.29
CA GLU A 20 11.15 6.55 1.45
C GLU A 20 12.29 5.89 0.69
N TYR A 21 12.42 6.23 -0.59
CA TYR A 21 13.52 5.75 -1.42
C TYR A 21 14.13 6.94 -2.18
N GLY A 22 15.46 7.05 -2.17
CA GLY A 22 16.20 8.19 -2.71
C GLY A 22 17.46 8.52 -1.89
N PRO A 23 18.07 9.71 -2.06
CA PRO A 23 17.60 10.85 -2.86
C PRO A 23 17.91 10.76 -4.35
N PHE A 24 17.08 11.43 -5.16
CA PHE A 24 17.25 11.58 -6.62
C PHE A 24 17.59 13.03 -6.99
N LEU A 25 18.34 13.18 -8.09
CA LEU A 25 18.79 14.49 -8.58
C LEU A 25 17.66 15.25 -9.28
N THR A 26 16.76 14.53 -9.95
CA THR A 26 15.64 15.13 -10.68
C THR A 26 14.30 14.55 -10.28
N ARG A 27 13.24 15.36 -10.44
CA ARG A 27 11.85 14.88 -10.29
C ARG A 27 11.56 13.67 -11.18
N GLY A 28 12.07 13.66 -12.41
CA GLY A 28 11.81 12.61 -13.38
C GLY A 28 12.40 11.25 -12.96
N GLU A 29 13.60 11.25 -12.39
CA GLU A 29 14.22 10.04 -11.81
C GLU A 29 13.40 9.50 -10.63
N ALA A 30 13.00 10.38 -9.72
CA ALA A 30 12.18 10.01 -8.57
C ALA A 30 10.81 9.45 -9.02
N GLU A 31 10.19 10.06 -10.02
CA GLU A 31 8.92 9.57 -10.58
C GLU A 31 9.06 8.21 -11.25
N ALA A 32 10.11 8.02 -12.06
CA ALA A 32 10.37 6.74 -12.72
C ALA A 32 10.55 5.62 -11.69
N GLU A 33 11.25 5.90 -10.60
CA GLU A 33 11.50 4.91 -9.54
C GLU A 33 10.27 4.68 -8.65
N ALA A 34 9.52 5.73 -8.33
CA ALA A 34 8.24 5.62 -7.64
C ALA A 34 7.27 4.71 -8.40
N ARG A 35 7.19 4.86 -9.73
CA ARG A 35 6.37 4.01 -10.59
C ARG A 35 6.82 2.54 -10.57
N LYS A 36 8.13 2.26 -10.52
CA LYS A 36 8.65 0.87 -10.42
C LYS A 36 8.31 0.22 -9.08
N LEU A 37 8.36 1.00 -8.00
CA LEU A 37 8.10 0.53 -6.64
C LEU A 37 6.60 0.51 -6.28
N GLY A 38 5.74 1.08 -7.12
CA GLY A 38 4.30 1.21 -6.84
C GLY A 38 3.98 2.30 -5.81
N PHE A 39 4.86 3.28 -5.66
CA PHE A 39 4.71 4.42 -4.75
C PHE A 39 3.83 5.49 -5.38
N GLY A 40 2.85 5.99 -4.62
CA GLY A 40 1.86 6.95 -5.10
C GLY A 40 2.28 8.42 -4.98
N TYR A 41 3.36 8.70 -4.27
CA TYR A 41 3.79 10.06 -3.95
C TYR A 41 5.26 10.28 -4.26
N LEU A 42 5.60 11.53 -4.55
CA LEU A 42 6.95 12.05 -4.43
C LEU A 42 7.03 12.93 -3.20
N LEU A 43 8.16 12.85 -2.51
CA LEU A 43 8.48 13.74 -1.40
C LEU A 43 9.63 14.64 -1.81
N ARG A 44 9.40 15.95 -1.75
CA ARG A 44 10.40 16.97 -2.01
C ARG A 44 10.81 17.63 -0.71
N TYR A 45 12.07 17.42 -0.32
CA TYR A 45 12.70 18.16 0.76
C TYR A 45 13.29 19.45 0.21
N GLU A 46 12.87 20.59 0.74
CA GLU A 46 13.54 21.88 0.51
C GLU A 46 14.26 22.29 1.79
N HIS A 47 15.59 22.44 1.72
CA HIS A 47 16.38 23.02 2.81
C HIS A 47 16.67 24.48 2.45
N LEU A 48 16.21 25.39 3.30
CA LEU A 48 16.53 26.81 3.22
C LEU A 48 17.74 27.07 4.10
N LEU A 49 18.83 27.46 3.46
CA LEU A 49 20.10 27.74 4.11
C LEU A 49 20.24 29.24 4.41
N GLY A 50 20.75 29.53 5.60
CA GLY A 50 21.16 30.86 6.03
C GLY A 50 22.46 31.33 5.36
N GLU A 51 22.96 32.48 5.78
CA GLU A 51 24.21 33.05 5.21
C GLU A 51 25.45 32.23 5.57
N ASP A 52 25.39 31.45 6.66
CA ASP A 52 26.46 30.57 7.13
C ASP A 52 26.26 29.10 6.70
N GLU A 53 25.45 28.83 5.67
CA GLU A 53 25.07 27.48 5.20
C GLU A 53 24.34 26.62 6.26
N GLU A 54 23.87 27.24 7.34
CA GLU A 54 23.03 26.58 8.34
C GLU A 54 21.61 26.32 7.80
N ILE A 55 21.06 25.14 8.06
CA ILE A 55 19.66 24.83 7.73
C ILE A 55 18.75 25.60 8.67
N GLN A 56 18.09 26.63 8.16
CA GLN A 56 17.14 27.44 8.93
C GLN A 56 15.73 26.86 8.87
N GLU A 57 15.35 26.25 7.74
CA GLU A 57 14.02 25.69 7.55
C GLU A 57 14.08 24.44 6.63
N VAL A 58 13.32 23.41 7.01
CA VAL A 58 13.10 22.21 6.21
C VAL A 58 11.62 22.15 5.82
N ARG A 59 11.34 22.12 4.52
CA ARG A 59 9.97 21.94 4.00
C ARG A 59 9.83 20.58 3.37
N CYS A 60 8.80 19.85 3.80
CA CYS A 60 8.41 18.56 3.23
C CYS A 60 7.18 18.78 2.34
N ILE A 61 7.33 18.61 1.04
CA ILE A 61 6.25 18.81 0.08
C ILE A 61 5.92 17.47 -0.57
N PHE A 62 4.72 16.99 -0.32
CA PHE A 62 4.19 15.77 -0.93
C PHE A 62 3.51 16.11 -2.26
N ILE A 63 3.88 15.38 -3.31
CA ILE A 63 3.34 15.54 -4.66
C ILE A 63 2.73 14.20 -5.05
N GLU A 64 1.41 14.16 -5.16
CA GLU A 64 0.69 13.01 -5.68
C GLU A 64 0.98 12.85 -7.18
N LEU A 65 1.29 11.62 -7.61
CA LEU A 65 1.55 11.34 -9.00
C LEU A 65 0.22 11.10 -9.75
N PRO A 66 -0.04 11.85 -10.83
CA PRO A 66 -1.24 11.62 -11.64
C PRO A 66 -1.13 10.26 -12.33
N GLU A 67 -2.12 9.41 -12.08
CA GLU A 67 -2.24 8.04 -12.60
C GLU A 67 -1.12 7.07 -12.19
N THR A 68 -0.86 6.98 -10.90
CA THR A 68 -0.82 5.65 -10.29
C THR A 68 -2.16 5.44 -9.61
N VAL A 69 -3.02 4.65 -10.25
CA VAL A 69 -4.11 3.94 -9.54
C VAL A 69 -3.58 3.53 -8.17
N PRO A 70 -4.31 3.77 -7.06
CA PRO A 70 -3.80 3.49 -5.72
C PRO A 70 -3.14 2.10 -5.69
N PRO A 71 -2.11 1.85 -4.85
CA PRO A 71 -1.47 0.54 -4.76
C PRO A 71 -2.39 -0.58 -4.21
N ALA A 72 -3.72 -0.40 -4.31
CA ALA A 72 -4.70 -1.46 -4.23
C ALA A 72 -4.72 -2.40 -5.46
N GLU A 73 -4.07 -2.07 -6.59
CA GLU A 73 -4.19 -2.87 -7.83
C GLU A 73 -2.92 -3.57 -8.35
N LEU A 74 -1.72 -3.31 -7.79
CA LEU A 74 -0.53 -4.11 -8.15
C LEU A 74 -0.54 -5.50 -7.51
N PHE A 75 -1.39 -5.69 -6.50
CA PHE A 75 -1.69 -6.96 -5.86
C PHE A 75 -3.21 -7.10 -5.74
N SER A 76 -3.92 -7.14 -6.87
CA SER A 76 -5.35 -7.48 -6.90
C SER A 76 -5.56 -8.97 -6.60
N PHE A 77 -5.15 -9.40 -5.41
CA PHE A 77 -5.58 -10.67 -4.87
C PHE A 77 -7.00 -10.49 -4.37
N THR A 78 -7.96 -11.04 -5.09
CA THR A 78 -9.32 -11.18 -4.55
C THR A 78 -9.29 -12.33 -3.56
N LEU A 79 -9.70 -12.04 -2.33
CA LEU A 79 -9.87 -13.06 -1.32
C LEU A 79 -11.25 -13.69 -1.50
N HIS A 80 -11.32 -15.00 -1.34
CA HIS A 80 -12.57 -15.73 -1.40
C HIS A 80 -12.73 -16.52 -0.12
N THR A 81 -13.83 -16.31 0.59
CA THR A 81 -14.25 -17.19 1.67
C THR A 81 -15.17 -18.25 1.11
N ARG A 82 -15.05 -19.49 1.58
CA ARG A 82 -16.00 -20.58 1.30
C ARG A 82 -16.20 -21.44 2.53
N CYS A 83 -17.45 -21.65 2.94
CA CYS A 83 -17.79 -22.59 3.99
C CYS A 83 -17.57 -24.04 3.51
N ALA A 84 -16.82 -24.81 4.28
CA ALA A 84 -16.57 -26.23 4.00
C ALA A 84 -17.81 -27.12 4.21
N THR A 85 -18.81 -26.62 4.96
CA THR A 85 -20.01 -27.38 5.36
C THR A 85 -21.19 -27.11 4.43
N CYS A 86 -21.57 -25.84 4.24
CA CYS A 86 -22.72 -25.47 3.41
C CYS A 86 -22.34 -25.00 2.00
N GLY A 87 -21.06 -24.74 1.73
CA GLY A 87 -20.58 -24.31 0.41
C GLY A 87 -20.78 -22.83 0.10
N GLU A 88 -21.41 -22.06 0.98
CA GLU A 88 -21.60 -20.61 0.81
C GLU A 88 -20.25 -19.89 0.67
N SER A 89 -20.21 -18.87 -0.19
CA SER A 89 -18.97 -18.19 -0.55
C SER A 89 -19.15 -16.70 -0.77
N ALA A 90 -18.14 -15.91 -0.43
CA ALA A 90 -18.08 -14.49 -0.69
C ALA A 90 -16.70 -14.08 -1.21
N ALA A 91 -16.64 -12.95 -1.93
CA ALA A 91 -15.42 -12.36 -2.46
C ALA A 91 -15.13 -11.04 -1.74
N HIS A 92 -13.86 -10.80 -1.41
CA HIS A 92 -13.43 -9.70 -0.56
C HIS A 92 -12.19 -9.03 -1.12
N ASN A 93 -12.09 -7.72 -0.91
CA ASN A 93 -10.94 -6.93 -1.34
C ASN A 93 -9.96 -6.69 -0.19
N LYS A 94 -10.35 -7.00 1.06
CA LYS A 94 -9.57 -6.76 2.27
C LYS A 94 -9.64 -7.96 3.21
N ASN A 95 -8.54 -8.28 3.91
CA ASN A 95 -8.47 -9.40 4.86
C ASN A 95 -9.57 -9.33 5.94
N TRP A 96 -9.79 -8.15 6.54
CA TRP A 96 -10.79 -7.99 7.61
C TRP A 96 -12.22 -8.29 7.13
N GLN A 97 -12.54 -8.06 5.84
CA GLN A 97 -13.86 -8.38 5.30
C GLN A 97 -14.07 -9.90 5.27
N ALA A 98 -13.04 -10.64 4.89
CA ALA A 98 -13.05 -12.10 4.90
C ALA A 98 -13.15 -12.65 6.34
N GLU A 99 -12.47 -12.02 7.30
CA GLU A 99 -12.56 -12.38 8.72
C GLU A 99 -13.96 -12.15 9.27
N VAL A 100 -14.50 -10.93 9.15
CA VAL A 100 -15.83 -10.56 9.64
C VAL A 100 -16.91 -11.46 9.03
N TRP A 101 -16.85 -11.70 7.72
CA TRP A 101 -17.80 -12.59 7.05
C TRP A 101 -17.78 -13.99 7.65
N ALA A 102 -16.58 -14.53 7.87
CA ALA A 102 -16.43 -15.88 8.40
C ALA A 102 -16.80 -15.97 9.89
N ASP A 103 -16.55 -14.93 10.68
CA ASP A 103 -16.99 -14.89 12.09
C ASP A 103 -18.51 -14.86 12.20
N ILE A 104 -19.16 -14.01 11.40
CA ILE A 104 -20.63 -13.98 11.32
C ILE A 104 -21.16 -15.34 10.88
N HIS A 105 -20.58 -15.93 9.82
CA HIS A 105 -21.03 -17.21 9.29
C HIS A 105 -20.86 -18.36 10.29
N GLU A 106 -19.72 -18.44 10.98
CA GLU A 106 -19.44 -19.48 11.99
C GLU A 106 -20.28 -19.27 13.27
N PHE A 107 -20.63 -18.01 13.58
CA PHE A 107 -21.55 -17.69 14.67
C PHE A 107 -23.00 -18.06 14.36
N GLU A 108 -23.49 -17.71 13.17
CA GLU A 108 -24.86 -18.02 12.71
C GLU A 108 -25.05 -19.51 12.46
N HIS A 109 -23.98 -20.22 12.12
CA HIS A 109 -24.02 -21.64 11.81
C HIS A 109 -23.05 -22.46 12.67
N ALA A 110 -23.59 -23.05 13.74
CA ALA A 110 -22.84 -23.95 14.60
C ALA A 110 -22.16 -25.10 13.81
N ARG A 111 -20.86 -25.31 14.07
CA ARG A 111 -20.01 -26.34 13.42
C ARG A 111 -19.75 -26.11 11.92
N HIS A 112 -20.04 -24.93 11.40
CA HIS A 112 -19.50 -24.52 10.10
C HIS A 112 -18.05 -24.09 10.26
N ARG A 113 -17.27 -24.25 9.18
CA ARG A 113 -15.89 -23.82 9.13
C ARG A 113 -15.61 -23.15 7.80
N VAL A 114 -15.10 -21.94 7.86
CA VAL A 114 -14.79 -21.16 6.66
C VAL A 114 -13.33 -21.35 6.26
N ARG A 115 -13.11 -21.55 4.97
CA ARG A 115 -11.79 -21.59 4.31
C ARG A 115 -11.58 -20.29 3.55
N LEU A 116 -10.33 -19.83 3.52
CA LEU A 116 -9.91 -18.65 2.78
C LEU A 116 -9.07 -19.05 1.57
N PHE A 117 -9.33 -18.40 0.45
CA PHE A 117 -8.60 -18.59 -0.80
C PHE A 117 -8.12 -17.23 -1.32
N GLU A 118 -6.93 -17.22 -1.90
CA GLU A 118 -6.43 -16.11 -2.69
C GLU A 118 -6.61 -16.41 -4.18
N ARG A 119 -7.02 -15.40 -4.95
CA ARG A 119 -7.01 -15.44 -6.41
C ARG A 119 -6.03 -14.41 -6.94
N ALA A 120 -4.89 -14.87 -7.45
CA ALA A 120 -3.94 -14.04 -8.16
C ALA A 120 -4.31 -13.92 -9.65
N ARG A 121 -4.03 -12.76 -10.27
CA ARG A 121 -4.32 -12.51 -11.69
C ARG A 121 -3.55 -13.51 -12.56
N GLY A 122 -4.28 -14.33 -13.32
CA GLY A 122 -3.70 -15.37 -14.18
C GLY A 122 -3.41 -16.71 -13.49
N GLN A 123 -3.70 -16.85 -12.18
CA GLN A 123 -3.62 -18.11 -11.46
C GLN A 123 -5.00 -18.56 -10.95
N GLY A 124 -5.12 -19.86 -10.65
CA GLY A 124 -6.31 -20.43 -10.02
C GLY A 124 -6.49 -19.97 -8.57
N LEU A 125 -7.57 -20.42 -7.94
CA LEU A 125 -7.80 -20.24 -6.52
C LEU A 125 -6.79 -21.06 -5.72
N LYS A 126 -6.07 -20.43 -4.80
CA LYS A 126 -5.14 -21.08 -3.88
C LYS A 126 -5.65 -20.95 -2.44
N GLU A 127 -5.76 -22.07 -1.72
CA GLU A 127 -6.19 -22.07 -0.33
C GLU A 127 -5.09 -21.52 0.59
N ILE A 128 -5.46 -20.61 1.50
CA ILE A 128 -4.57 -20.10 2.54
C ILE A 128 -4.73 -20.99 3.79
N GLY A 129 -3.77 -21.89 3.99
CA GLY A 129 -3.73 -22.75 5.15
C GLY A 129 -3.49 -21.96 6.44
N GLY A 130 -4.16 -22.37 7.53
CA GLY A 130 -3.91 -21.80 8.86
C GLY A 130 -4.34 -20.34 9.04
N TRP A 131 -5.19 -19.79 8.18
CA TRP A 131 -5.63 -18.39 8.28
C TRP A 131 -6.50 -18.06 9.52
N ARG A 132 -6.92 -19.08 10.28
CA ARG A 132 -7.65 -19.00 11.56
C ARG A 132 -6.81 -19.53 12.75
N SER A 133 -5.48 -19.63 12.60
CA SER A 133 -4.59 -20.17 13.65
C SER A 133 -4.22 -19.12 14.68
#